data_AF-A0A357WXL1-F1
#
_entry.id   AF-A0A357WXL1-F1
#
_cell.length_a   1.000
_cell.length_b   1.000
_cell.length_c   1.000
_cell.angle_alpha   90.00
_cell.angle_beta   90.00
_cell.angle_gamma   90.00
#
_symmetry.space_group_name_H-M   'P 1'
#
loop_
_entity.id
_entity.type
_entity.pdbx_description
1 polymer ?
#
loop_
_entity_poly.entity_id
_entity_poly.type
_entity_poly.pdbx_seq_one_letter_code
_entity_poly.pdbx_strand_id
1 'polypeptide(L)'
;MVMNIKNQVEINIKTIGEKMINRIYYLILIVIKKIYKFLIQNHPDIEFLFENYSVKDESKNYWRRGLFILKLNFVCRYKRIFKDKLIPLDESESHKHMRRSPEDLAFKLLKYNIIYFDIDLLFYSLIEKEKLDSQALWYNLSRPNPYIFIIYNILKYNEKKIILLADSNTYTEAQNLLEMFSFEADEVVFNLKEIIKKRRCYDSTKAALLCSDHSKISKKVRRKKLAFYYYKNINEIGYRYRVLLESPLIQNAYHSLINFHLHNGVNSYTFAYEFGYIYGGILLLGFCSYLKKCANNELVFFTSDKGVLLHKIYCELLHGNGLIIPYSSTVELKILKDENATTSNSKALIEWLNPLIKKIKRVYIVDTSFNGNGTEGFKRWLSICGEFSCNQIKFAEYCNFPMSNQSLCQIATDLLLQKDLFEVKGFNKNSEKGYDLELSIQNKIKYNTKNIEAGILDFCSNYIKEFDGLHHFFNITGEDATSPLNKLLSKPKYFEKLRGEL
;
A
#
# COMPACT_ATOMS: atom_id res chain seq x y z
N MET A 1 -24.76 -44.92 64.29
CA MET A 1 -25.58 -43.89 63.61
C MET A 1 -24.85 -42.54 63.46
N VAL A 2 -24.23 -42.01 64.53
CA VAL A 2 -23.54 -40.69 64.52
C VAL A 2 -22.32 -40.63 63.59
N MET A 3 -21.52 -41.70 63.46
CA MET A 3 -20.36 -41.72 62.54
C MET A 3 -20.76 -41.66 61.05
N ASN A 4 -21.92 -42.20 60.67
CA ASN A 4 -22.36 -42.22 59.27
C ASN A 4 -22.83 -40.83 58.81
N ILE A 5 -23.50 -40.08 59.70
CA ILE A 5 -23.96 -38.71 59.44
C ILE A 5 -22.77 -37.76 59.30
N LYS A 6 -21.74 -37.91 60.13
CA LYS A 6 -20.54 -37.05 60.07
C LYS A 6 -19.78 -37.19 58.75
N ASN A 7 -19.55 -38.43 58.29
CA ASN A 7 -18.92 -38.69 56.99
C ASN A 7 -19.76 -38.18 55.82
N GLN A 8 -21.09 -38.30 55.89
CA GLN A 8 -21.98 -37.87 54.82
C GLN A 8 -22.08 -36.33 54.73
N VAL A 9 -22.02 -35.63 55.86
CA VAL A 9 -21.91 -34.16 55.91
C VAL A 9 -20.56 -33.69 55.39
N GLU A 10 -19.45 -34.38 55.70
CA GLU A 10 -18.11 -34.01 55.24
C GLU A 10 -17.95 -34.19 53.72
N ILE A 11 -18.49 -35.28 53.17
CA ILE A 11 -18.53 -35.53 51.71
C ILE A 11 -19.39 -34.47 51.00
N ASN A 12 -20.53 -34.10 51.58
CA ASN A 12 -21.40 -33.05 51.04
C ASN A 12 -20.75 -31.66 51.09
N ILE A 13 -20.03 -31.31 52.15
CA ILE A 13 -19.31 -30.02 52.24
C ILE A 13 -18.17 -29.97 51.23
N LYS A 14 -17.42 -31.06 51.03
CA LYS A 14 -16.38 -31.14 49.99
C LYS A 14 -16.97 -30.97 48.58
N THR A 15 -18.05 -31.68 48.27
CA THR A 15 -18.70 -31.57 46.95
C THR A 15 -19.37 -30.20 46.71
N ILE A 16 -19.92 -29.57 47.75
CA ILE A 16 -20.44 -28.19 47.66
C ILE A 16 -19.29 -27.21 47.46
N GLY A 17 -18.17 -27.35 48.18
CA GLY A 17 -16.97 -26.54 48.03
C GLY A 17 -16.38 -26.63 46.62
N GLU A 18 -16.25 -27.83 46.07
CA GLU A 18 -15.79 -28.05 44.69
C GLU A 18 -16.75 -27.46 43.65
N LYS A 19 -18.07 -27.59 43.85
CA LYS A 19 -19.07 -26.93 42.97
C LYS A 19 -19.00 -25.41 43.04
N MET A 20 -18.72 -24.83 44.21
CA MET A 20 -18.58 -23.38 44.39
C MET A 20 -17.31 -22.86 43.73
N ILE A 21 -16.18 -23.56 43.92
CA ILE A 21 -14.90 -23.24 43.27
C ILE A 21 -15.03 -23.32 41.75
N ASN A 22 -15.68 -24.36 41.23
CA ASN A 22 -15.94 -24.50 39.79
C ASN A 22 -16.84 -23.40 39.24
N ARG A 23 -17.85 -22.95 39.99
CA ARG A 23 -18.69 -21.79 39.61
C ARG A 23 -17.90 -20.49 39.58
N ILE A 24 -17.04 -20.24 40.56
CA ILE A 24 -16.18 -19.05 40.62
C ILE A 24 -15.19 -19.07 39.45
N TYR A 25 -14.57 -20.22 39.17
CA TYR A 25 -13.67 -20.41 38.03
C TYR A 25 -14.37 -20.13 36.69
N TYR A 26 -15.61 -20.61 36.52
CA TYR A 26 -16.40 -20.37 35.30
C TYR A 26 -16.77 -18.88 35.13
N LEU A 27 -17.14 -18.19 36.22
CA LEU A 27 -17.38 -16.75 36.21
C LEU A 27 -16.14 -15.95 35.84
N ILE A 28 -14.97 -16.30 36.39
CA ILE A 28 -13.68 -15.69 36.05
C ILE A 28 -13.37 -15.90 34.56
N LEU A 29 -13.58 -17.10 34.01
CA LEU A 29 -13.38 -17.38 32.58
C LEU A 29 -14.29 -16.55 31.67
N ILE A 30 -15.54 -16.32 32.05
CA ILE A 30 -16.49 -15.47 31.30
C ILE A 30 -15.99 -14.02 31.28
N VAL A 31 -15.55 -13.50 32.42
CA VAL A 31 -15.03 -12.13 32.53
C VAL A 31 -13.74 -11.97 31.71
N ILE A 32 -12.82 -12.94 31.80
CA ILE A 32 -11.60 -12.96 31.00
C ILE A 32 -11.92 -13.00 29.50
N LYS A 33 -12.88 -13.84 29.06
CA LYS A 33 -13.32 -13.89 27.65
C LYS A 33 -13.91 -12.55 27.18
N LYS A 34 -14.71 -11.88 28.02
CA LYS A 34 -15.26 -10.55 27.69
C LYS A 34 -14.16 -9.50 27.58
N ILE A 35 -13.21 -9.48 28.50
CA ILE A 35 -12.06 -8.56 28.47
C ILE A 35 -11.17 -8.83 27.25
N TYR A 36 -10.90 -10.09 26.95
CA TYR A 36 -10.16 -10.51 25.75
C TYR A 36 -10.86 -10.02 24.48
N LYS A 37 -12.16 -10.29 24.34
CA LYS A 37 -12.96 -9.83 23.19
C LYS A 37 -12.93 -8.31 23.04
N PHE A 38 -13.03 -7.58 24.15
CA PHE A 38 -12.98 -6.11 24.14
C PHE A 38 -11.60 -5.53 23.79
N LEU A 39 -10.52 -6.11 24.31
CA LEU A 39 -9.15 -5.62 24.12
C LEU A 39 -8.50 -6.05 22.81
N ILE A 40 -9.02 -7.10 22.17
CA ILE A 40 -8.35 -7.81 21.08
C ILE A 40 -9.30 -7.94 19.88
N GLN A 41 -10.40 -8.67 20.01
CA GLN A 41 -11.28 -9.01 18.87
C GLN A 41 -12.05 -7.81 18.28
N ASN A 42 -12.17 -6.70 19.02
CA ASN A 42 -12.75 -5.45 18.50
C ASN A 42 -11.70 -4.53 17.83
N HIS A 43 -10.43 -4.94 17.80
CA HIS A 43 -9.32 -4.18 17.25
C HIS A 43 -8.42 -5.11 16.42
N PRO A 44 -8.67 -5.25 15.11
CA PRO A 44 -7.98 -6.21 14.23
C PRO A 44 -6.45 -6.13 14.32
N ASP A 45 -5.89 -4.93 14.51
CA ASP A 45 -4.45 -4.70 14.66
C ASP A 45 -3.85 -5.29 15.95
N ILE A 46 -4.62 -5.26 17.04
CA ILE A 46 -4.18 -5.78 18.34
C ILE A 46 -4.33 -7.29 18.38
N GLU A 47 -5.40 -7.81 17.77
CA GLU A 47 -5.57 -9.25 17.51
C GLU A 47 -4.38 -9.79 16.73
N PHE A 48 -4.07 -9.16 15.60
CA PHE A 48 -2.96 -9.54 14.75
C PHE A 48 -1.58 -9.51 15.48
N LEU A 49 -1.25 -8.42 16.18
CA LEU A 49 0.02 -8.31 16.90
C LEU A 49 0.11 -9.26 18.09
N PHE A 50 -1.03 -9.53 18.76
CA PHE A 50 -1.11 -10.46 19.88
C PHE A 50 -0.97 -11.91 19.44
N GLU A 51 -1.52 -12.28 18.28
CA GLU A 51 -1.38 -13.60 17.69
C GLU A 51 0.08 -13.89 17.34
N ASN A 52 0.79 -12.95 16.69
CA ASN A 52 2.21 -13.10 16.38
C ASN A 52 3.11 -13.24 17.62
N TYR A 53 2.81 -12.49 18.68
CA TYR A 53 3.50 -12.68 19.97
C TYR A 53 3.16 -14.03 20.60
N SER A 54 1.90 -14.47 20.53
CA SER A 54 1.45 -15.73 21.11
C SER A 54 2.05 -16.94 20.39
N VAL A 55 2.36 -16.84 19.10
CA VAL A 55 3.07 -17.84 18.31
C VAL A 55 4.56 -17.90 18.67
N LYS A 56 5.20 -16.74 18.90
CA LYS A 56 6.63 -16.65 19.27
C LYS A 56 6.93 -16.96 20.75
N ASP A 57 5.95 -16.79 21.64
CA ASP A 57 6.11 -17.01 23.08
C ASP A 57 5.90 -18.50 23.44
N GLU A 58 6.98 -19.28 23.32
CA GLU A 58 7.05 -20.71 23.69
C GLU A 58 6.67 -20.98 25.16
N SER A 59 6.80 -19.98 26.03
CA SER A 59 6.55 -20.13 27.47
C SER A 59 5.07 -20.30 27.83
N LYS A 60 4.16 -19.96 26.91
CA LYS A 60 2.69 -19.95 27.11
C LYS A 60 2.25 -19.24 28.40
N ASN A 61 3.05 -18.29 28.90
CA ASN A 61 2.78 -17.65 30.18
C ASN A 61 1.67 -16.60 30.05
N TYR A 62 0.51 -16.88 30.65
CA TYR A 62 -0.68 -16.03 30.62
C TYR A 62 -0.42 -14.59 31.09
N TRP A 63 0.44 -14.38 32.09
CA TRP A 63 0.74 -13.05 32.61
C TRP A 63 1.54 -12.20 31.61
N ARG A 64 2.51 -12.79 30.92
CA ARG A 64 3.29 -12.09 29.89
C ARG A 64 2.44 -11.72 28.70
N ARG A 65 1.55 -12.63 28.27
CA ARG A 65 0.56 -12.39 27.22
C ARG A 65 -0.38 -11.24 27.60
N GLY A 66 -0.91 -11.24 28.83
CA GLY A 66 -1.73 -10.15 29.35
C GLY A 66 -1.01 -8.79 29.35
N LEU A 67 0.23 -8.75 29.84
CA LEU A 67 1.07 -7.54 29.81
C LEU A 67 1.37 -7.07 28.39
N PHE A 68 1.57 -8.00 27.45
CA PHE A 68 1.80 -7.67 26.05
C PHE A 68 0.54 -7.08 25.39
N ILE A 69 -0.65 -7.63 25.64
CA ILE A 69 -1.93 -7.06 25.16
C ILE A 69 -2.13 -5.64 25.69
N LEU A 70 -1.85 -5.42 26.98
CA LEU A 70 -1.94 -4.09 27.59
C LEU A 70 -0.93 -3.12 26.98
N LYS A 71 0.30 -3.59 26.72
CA LYS A 71 1.33 -2.81 26.03
C LYS A 71 0.93 -2.53 24.58
N LEU A 72 0.33 -3.47 23.85
CA LEU A 72 -0.17 -3.26 22.49
C LEU A 72 -1.32 -2.27 22.46
N ASN A 73 -2.31 -2.41 23.35
CA ASN A 73 -3.40 -1.46 23.49
C ASN A 73 -2.86 -0.05 23.79
N PHE A 74 -1.88 0.05 24.70
CA PHE A 74 -1.21 1.31 25.01
C PHE A 74 -0.43 1.83 23.80
N VAL A 75 0.39 1.01 23.15
CA VAL A 75 1.21 1.42 21.99
C VAL A 75 0.35 1.78 20.79
N CYS A 76 -0.72 1.07 20.46
CA CYS A 76 -1.60 1.41 19.34
C CYS A 76 -2.40 2.69 19.64
N ARG A 77 -2.93 2.84 20.86
CA ARG A 77 -3.65 4.07 21.26
C ARG A 77 -2.72 5.27 21.47
N TYR A 78 -1.47 5.05 21.88
CA TYR A 78 -0.47 6.09 22.15
C TYR A 78 0.47 6.37 20.95
N LYS A 79 0.66 5.44 19.99
CA LYS A 79 1.38 5.73 18.72
C LYS A 79 0.57 6.63 17.81
N ARG A 80 -0.77 6.65 17.93
CA ARG A 80 -1.59 7.74 17.39
C ARG A 80 -1.13 9.13 17.87
N ILE A 81 -0.41 9.22 19.00
CA ILE A 81 0.08 10.47 19.62
C ILE A 81 1.55 10.76 19.28
N PHE A 82 2.36 9.78 18.85
CA PHE A 82 3.75 10.01 18.47
C PHE A 82 3.86 10.56 17.05
N LYS A 83 3.93 11.90 16.97
CA LYS A 83 4.32 12.76 15.83
C LYS A 83 4.89 12.01 14.62
N ASP A 84 3.98 11.71 13.72
CA ASP A 84 4.27 11.44 12.31
C ASP A 84 5.22 12.49 11.74
N LYS A 85 6.45 12.08 11.42
CA LYS A 85 7.33 12.89 10.58
C LYS A 85 6.73 12.83 9.17
N LEU A 86 6.32 13.98 8.63
CA LEU A 86 6.05 14.02 7.20
C LEU A 86 7.37 13.98 6.44
N ILE A 87 7.27 13.65 5.16
CA ILE A 87 8.37 13.74 4.22
C ILE A 87 9.00 15.14 4.32
N PRO A 88 10.32 15.25 4.30
CA PRO A 88 11.01 16.53 4.37
C PRO A 88 10.65 17.45 3.19
N LEU A 89 10.46 18.75 3.46
CA LEU A 89 10.12 19.75 2.45
C LEU A 89 11.36 20.29 1.73
N ASP A 90 12.57 19.86 2.08
CA ASP A 90 13.82 20.30 1.46
C ASP A 90 14.11 19.53 0.16
N GLU A 91 13.87 18.22 0.13
CA GLU A 91 14.25 17.32 -0.97
C GLU A 91 13.29 16.11 -1.05
N SER A 92 13.37 15.30 -2.12
CA SER A 92 12.56 14.07 -2.21
C SER A 92 13.06 12.98 -1.25
N GLU A 93 12.16 12.10 -0.82
CA GLU A 93 12.44 11.05 0.15
C GLU A 93 13.50 10.08 -0.34
N SER A 94 13.45 9.68 -1.61
CA SER A 94 14.45 8.81 -2.25
C SER A 94 15.83 9.49 -2.34
N HIS A 95 15.88 10.79 -2.66
CA HIS A 95 17.15 11.54 -2.67
C HIS A 95 17.76 11.66 -1.27
N LYS A 96 16.96 11.94 -0.24
CA LYS A 96 17.44 12.13 1.13
C LYS A 96 18.15 10.90 1.70
N HIS A 97 17.64 9.72 1.37
CA HIS A 97 18.21 8.45 1.84
C HIS A 97 18.97 7.73 0.72
N MET A 98 19.37 8.48 -0.32
CA MET A 98 20.12 7.94 -1.44
C MET A 98 21.45 7.38 -0.94
N ARG A 99 21.70 6.13 -1.31
CA ARG A 99 22.90 5.42 -0.91
C ARG A 99 24.04 5.83 -1.84
N ARG A 100 25.27 5.54 -1.44
CA ARG A 100 26.36 5.47 -2.42
C ARG A 100 25.99 4.47 -3.51
N SER A 101 26.53 4.62 -4.72
CA SER A 101 26.21 3.70 -5.80
C SER A 101 26.59 2.25 -5.42
N PRO A 102 25.83 1.26 -5.91
CA PRO A 102 26.16 -0.15 -5.68
C PRO A 102 27.56 -0.49 -6.22
N GLU A 103 27.98 0.12 -7.32
CA GLU A 103 29.32 -0.04 -7.92
C GLU A 103 30.41 0.43 -6.96
N ASP A 104 30.27 1.62 -6.35
CA ASP A 104 31.25 2.14 -5.39
C ASP A 104 31.43 1.22 -4.18
N LEU A 105 30.33 0.63 -3.71
CA LEU A 105 30.38 -0.33 -2.61
C LEU A 105 31.01 -1.64 -3.07
N ALA A 106 30.68 -2.14 -4.26
CA ALA A 106 31.28 -3.34 -4.83
C ALA A 106 32.80 -3.16 -4.99
N PHE A 107 33.27 -2.04 -5.55
CA PHE A 107 34.71 -1.73 -5.67
C PHE A 107 35.42 -1.72 -4.32
N LYS A 108 34.78 -1.18 -3.27
CA LYS A 108 35.33 -1.24 -1.90
C LYS A 108 35.40 -2.65 -1.35
N LEU A 109 34.51 -3.53 -1.79
CA LEU A 109 34.47 -4.93 -1.38
C LEU A 109 35.46 -5.81 -2.14
N LEU A 110 35.90 -5.40 -3.35
CA LEU A 110 36.86 -6.17 -4.15
C LEU A 110 38.23 -6.35 -3.49
N LYS A 111 38.60 -5.53 -2.50
CA LYS A 111 39.84 -5.72 -1.74
C LYS A 111 39.81 -6.92 -0.78
N TYR A 112 38.63 -7.49 -0.53
CA TYR A 112 38.46 -8.69 0.28
C TYR A 112 38.37 -9.93 -0.61
N ASN A 113 38.76 -11.06 -0.06
CA ASN A 113 38.69 -12.35 -0.77
C ASN A 113 37.36 -13.06 -0.50
N ILE A 114 36.75 -12.79 0.65
CA ILE A 114 35.54 -13.45 1.12
C ILE A 114 34.53 -12.41 1.54
N ILE A 115 33.32 -12.54 0.99
CA ILE A 115 32.21 -11.65 1.26
C ILE A 115 31.09 -12.46 1.90
N TYR A 116 30.69 -12.05 3.09
CA TYR A 116 29.53 -12.58 3.79
C TYR A 116 28.32 -11.70 3.51
N PHE A 117 27.24 -12.30 3.02
CA PHE A 117 25.93 -11.64 2.92
C PHE A 117 24.97 -12.22 3.92
N ASP A 118 24.28 -11.34 4.66
CA ASP A 118 23.06 -11.70 5.36
C ASP A 118 21.96 -12.03 4.33
N ILE A 119 21.26 -13.16 4.49
CA ILE A 119 20.24 -13.60 3.55
C ILE A 119 19.10 -12.58 3.42
N ASP A 120 18.76 -11.92 4.53
CA ASP A 120 17.71 -10.90 4.62
C ASP A 120 18.04 -9.65 3.78
N LEU A 121 19.28 -9.52 3.28
CA LEU A 121 19.65 -8.45 2.36
C LEU A 121 19.35 -8.75 0.91
N LEU A 122 19.40 -10.01 0.53
CA LEU A 122 19.27 -10.43 -0.87
C LEU A 122 17.86 -10.22 -1.37
N PHE A 123 16.88 -10.27 -0.48
CA PHE A 123 15.46 -10.26 -0.83
C PHE A 123 14.68 -9.27 0.03
N TYR A 124 13.64 -8.72 -0.55
CA TYR A 124 12.58 -8.01 0.15
C TYR A 124 11.29 -8.77 -0.01
N SER A 125 10.56 -8.97 1.07
CA SER A 125 9.18 -9.40 0.97
C SER A 125 8.27 -8.19 1.06
N LEU A 126 7.34 -8.08 0.11
CA LEU A 126 6.28 -7.07 0.16
C LEU A 126 5.34 -7.31 1.35
N ILE A 127 5.18 -8.57 1.75
CA ILE A 127 4.36 -8.95 2.90
C ILE A 127 5.16 -9.75 3.91
N GLU A 128 5.05 -9.41 5.19
CA GLU A 128 5.68 -10.18 6.26
C GLU A 128 5.15 -11.63 6.25
N LYS A 129 6.04 -12.63 6.35
CA LYS A 129 5.67 -14.07 6.29
C LYS A 129 4.56 -14.43 7.28
N GLU A 130 4.61 -13.83 8.48
CA GLU A 130 3.64 -14.03 9.56
C GLU A 130 2.21 -13.56 9.20
N LYS A 131 2.05 -12.77 8.13
CA LYS A 131 0.75 -12.28 7.63
C LYS A 131 0.14 -13.16 6.54
N LEU A 132 0.84 -14.19 6.10
CA LEU A 132 0.42 -15.03 4.99
C LEU A 132 0.19 -16.46 5.47
N ASP A 133 -0.97 -17.00 5.13
CA ASP A 133 -1.32 -18.40 5.43
C ASP A 133 -0.54 -19.39 4.56
N SER A 134 0.10 -18.90 3.48
CA SER A 134 0.82 -19.72 2.52
C SER A 134 2.26 -19.26 2.34
N GLN A 135 3.18 -20.21 2.55
CA GLN A 135 4.60 -20.01 2.29
C GLN A 135 4.90 -19.81 0.79
N ALA A 136 4.15 -20.47 -0.10
CA ALA A 136 4.28 -20.28 -1.54
C ALA A 136 3.91 -18.84 -1.95
N LEU A 137 2.87 -18.28 -1.32
CA LEU A 137 2.47 -16.90 -1.53
C LEU A 137 3.56 -15.92 -1.06
N TRP A 138 4.23 -16.22 0.05
CA TRP A 138 5.35 -15.42 0.53
C TRP A 138 6.52 -15.38 -0.46
N TYR A 139 6.85 -16.50 -1.10
CA TYR A 139 7.87 -16.52 -2.16
C TYR A 139 7.45 -15.65 -3.37
N ASN A 140 6.19 -15.77 -3.81
CA ASN A 140 5.67 -14.98 -4.94
C ASN A 140 5.68 -13.47 -4.68
N LEU A 141 5.61 -13.05 -3.41
CA LEU A 141 5.66 -11.65 -2.99
C LEU A 141 7.06 -11.19 -2.56
N SER A 142 8.06 -12.05 -2.69
CA SER A 142 9.47 -11.72 -2.45
C SER A 142 10.12 -11.21 -3.74
N ARG A 143 11.01 -10.22 -3.64
CA ARG A 143 11.72 -9.63 -4.77
C ARG A 143 13.21 -9.54 -4.45
N PRO A 144 14.11 -9.71 -5.44
CA PRO A 144 15.52 -9.50 -5.21
C PRO A 144 15.76 -8.03 -4.89
N ASN A 145 16.70 -7.77 -3.98
CA ASN A 145 17.16 -6.43 -3.68
C ASN A 145 18.04 -5.94 -4.84
N PRO A 146 17.60 -4.98 -5.67
CA PRO A 146 18.32 -4.62 -6.89
C PRO A 146 19.72 -4.04 -6.60
N TYR A 147 19.86 -3.30 -5.50
CA TYR A 147 21.15 -2.76 -5.09
C TYR A 147 22.15 -3.85 -4.71
N ILE A 148 21.69 -4.84 -3.93
CA ILE A 148 22.54 -5.96 -3.53
C ILE A 148 22.80 -6.90 -4.72
N PHE A 149 21.84 -7.04 -5.64
CA PHE A 149 22.01 -7.85 -6.85
C PHE A 149 23.13 -7.31 -7.75
N ILE A 150 23.21 -5.99 -7.94
CA ILE A 150 24.31 -5.36 -8.70
C ILE A 150 25.66 -5.65 -8.02
N ILE A 151 25.74 -5.47 -6.70
CA ILE A 151 26.97 -5.76 -5.93
C ILE A 151 27.36 -7.23 -6.06
N TYR A 152 26.39 -8.12 -5.88
CA TYR A 152 26.56 -9.57 -5.98
C TYR A 152 27.17 -9.96 -7.35
N ASN A 153 26.59 -9.45 -8.45
CA ASN A 153 27.06 -9.76 -9.79
C ASN A 153 28.49 -9.27 -10.05
N ILE A 154 28.82 -8.05 -9.60
CA ILE A 154 30.20 -7.52 -9.73
C ILE A 154 31.18 -8.41 -8.95
N LEU A 155 30.84 -8.81 -7.72
CA LEU A 155 31.70 -9.65 -6.89
C LEU A 155 31.86 -11.06 -7.46
N LYS A 156 30.78 -11.67 -7.97
CA LYS A 156 30.80 -12.99 -8.59
C LYS A 156 31.61 -13.00 -9.87
N TYR A 157 31.48 -11.98 -10.72
CA TYR A 157 32.29 -11.81 -11.93
C TYR A 157 33.79 -11.71 -11.63
N ASN A 158 34.15 -11.11 -10.49
CA ASN A 158 35.53 -11.01 -10.01
C ASN A 158 35.96 -12.20 -9.14
N GLU A 159 35.28 -13.34 -9.27
CA GLU A 159 35.60 -14.62 -8.61
C GLU A 159 35.76 -14.50 -7.08
N LYS A 160 35.02 -13.58 -6.46
CA LYS A 160 35.00 -13.46 -5.00
C LYS A 160 34.25 -14.63 -4.40
N LYS A 161 34.77 -15.14 -3.29
CA LYS A 161 34.09 -16.18 -2.52
C LYS A 161 32.91 -15.57 -1.76
N ILE A 162 31.70 -16.01 -2.09
CA ILE A 162 30.44 -15.52 -1.54
C ILE A 162 29.90 -16.56 -0.56
N ILE A 163 29.70 -16.12 0.69
CA ILE A 163 29.15 -16.95 1.76
C ILE A 163 27.86 -16.31 2.27
N LEU A 164 26.79 -17.09 2.35
CA LEU A 164 25.52 -16.61 2.89
C LEU A 164 25.37 -16.94 4.36
N LEU A 165 24.81 -15.99 5.09
CA LEU A 165 24.44 -16.12 6.49
C LEU A 165 22.93 -16.24 6.56
N ALA A 166 22.45 -17.41 6.95
CA ALA A 166 21.05 -17.67 7.20
C ALA A 166 20.85 -18.01 8.67
N ASP A 167 19.69 -17.69 9.22
CA ASP A 167 19.27 -18.28 10.49
C ASP A 167 18.69 -19.68 10.22
N SER A 168 18.83 -20.62 11.15
CA SER A 168 18.40 -22.02 11.00
C SER A 168 16.93 -22.18 10.58
N ASN A 169 16.09 -21.22 10.98
CA ASN A 169 14.65 -21.23 10.70
C ASN A 169 14.30 -20.65 9.32
N THR A 170 15.29 -20.21 8.56
CA THR A 170 15.13 -19.50 7.27
C THR A 170 15.92 -20.15 6.14
N TYR A 171 16.65 -21.23 6.40
CA TYR A 171 17.59 -21.82 5.46
C TYR A 171 16.92 -22.49 4.26
N THR A 172 15.89 -23.30 4.51
CA THR A 172 15.16 -23.98 3.43
C THR A 172 14.45 -22.95 2.56
N GLU A 173 13.89 -21.91 3.18
CA GLU A 173 13.29 -20.77 2.49
C GLU A 173 14.29 -20.00 1.64
N ALA A 174 15.46 -19.74 2.22
CA ALA A 174 16.57 -19.09 1.56
C ALA A 174 16.98 -19.84 0.30
N GLN A 175 17.13 -21.17 0.36
CA GLN A 175 17.53 -21.97 -0.81
C GLN A 175 16.54 -21.81 -1.97
N ASN A 176 15.23 -21.91 -1.71
CA ASN A 176 14.22 -21.74 -2.75
C ASN A 176 14.28 -20.34 -3.39
N LEU A 177 14.47 -19.29 -2.58
CA LEU A 177 14.60 -17.92 -3.09
C LEU A 177 15.89 -17.71 -3.88
N LEU A 178 17.00 -18.32 -3.44
CA LEU A 178 18.28 -18.27 -4.15
C LEU A 178 18.16 -18.92 -5.52
N GLU A 179 17.54 -20.10 -5.62
CA GLU A 179 17.27 -20.79 -6.88
C GLU A 179 16.34 -19.95 -7.78
N MET A 180 15.22 -19.50 -7.24
CA MET A 180 14.21 -18.73 -7.97
C MET A 180 14.76 -17.42 -8.56
N PHE A 181 15.72 -16.80 -7.87
CA PHE A 181 16.36 -15.55 -8.31
C PHE A 181 17.78 -15.73 -8.83
N SER A 182 18.20 -16.96 -9.08
CA SER A 182 19.51 -17.31 -9.67
C SER A 182 20.71 -16.73 -8.91
N PHE A 183 20.63 -16.70 -7.58
CA PHE A 183 21.77 -16.42 -6.72
C PHE A 183 22.52 -17.70 -6.38
N GLU A 184 23.81 -17.72 -6.69
CA GLU A 184 24.72 -18.80 -6.30
C GLU A 184 25.63 -18.38 -5.14
N ALA A 185 25.81 -19.27 -4.17
CA ALA A 185 26.75 -19.10 -3.08
C ALA A 185 27.70 -20.28 -2.99
N ASP A 186 28.95 -20.02 -2.59
CA ASP A 186 29.96 -21.07 -2.41
C ASP A 186 29.71 -21.87 -1.11
N GLU A 187 29.13 -21.22 -0.10
CA GLU A 187 28.83 -21.82 1.20
C GLU A 187 27.65 -21.08 1.85
N VAL A 188 26.81 -21.79 2.60
CA VAL A 188 25.76 -21.20 3.45
C VAL A 188 25.99 -21.61 4.90
N VAL A 189 25.90 -20.65 5.82
CA VAL A 189 26.27 -20.87 7.23
C VAL A 189 25.21 -20.30 8.18
N PHE A 190 24.96 -21.02 9.27
CA PHE A 190 23.78 -20.82 10.15
C PHE A 190 23.93 -19.80 11.29
N ASN A 191 25.13 -19.23 11.48
CA ASN A 191 25.34 -18.12 12.41
C ASN A 191 26.75 -17.54 12.29
N LEU A 192 26.90 -16.23 12.45
CA LEU A 192 28.20 -15.57 12.66
C LEU A 192 28.96 -16.14 13.87
N LYS A 193 28.27 -16.53 14.94
CA LYS A 193 28.89 -17.16 16.13
C LYS A 193 29.51 -18.51 15.80
N GLU A 194 28.89 -19.31 14.94
CA GLU A 194 29.45 -20.59 14.50
C GLU A 194 30.69 -20.35 13.64
N ILE A 195 30.65 -19.38 12.71
CA ILE A 195 31.82 -19.00 11.90
C ILE A 195 32.98 -18.56 12.79
N ILE A 196 32.69 -17.69 13.76
CA ILE A 196 33.64 -17.16 14.73
C ILE A 196 34.21 -18.25 15.64
N LYS A 197 33.45 -19.31 15.95
CA LYS A 197 33.88 -20.44 16.78
C LYS A 197 34.63 -21.53 15.99
N LYS A 198 34.12 -21.90 14.80
CA LYS A 198 34.58 -23.04 13.99
C LYS A 198 35.85 -22.75 13.18
N ARG A 199 36.24 -21.49 12.95
CA ARG A 199 37.46 -21.17 12.17
C ARG A 199 38.53 -20.39 12.94
N ARG A 200 39.70 -21.03 13.05
CA ARG A 200 41.06 -20.51 13.31
C ARG A 200 41.78 -20.04 12.03
N CYS A 201 41.15 -20.11 10.83
CA CYS A 201 41.89 -20.17 9.54
C CYS A 201 41.51 -19.16 8.44
N TYR A 202 40.69 -18.14 8.68
CA TYR A 202 40.62 -17.03 7.71
C TYR A 202 41.27 -15.81 8.31
N ASP A 203 42.22 -15.25 7.57
CA ASP A 203 42.80 -13.96 7.89
C ASP A 203 41.66 -12.93 7.85
N SER A 204 41.12 -12.63 9.02
CA SER A 204 39.96 -11.76 9.21
C SER A 204 40.13 -10.38 8.58
N THR A 205 41.36 -10.00 8.24
CA THR A 205 41.71 -8.78 7.51
C THR A 205 41.31 -8.81 6.03
N LYS A 206 41.03 -10.00 5.46
CA LYS A 206 40.64 -10.21 4.05
C LYS A 206 39.17 -10.59 3.85
N ALA A 207 38.32 -10.38 4.86
CA ALA A 207 36.89 -10.67 4.78
C ALA A 207 36.02 -9.45 5.12
N ALA A 208 34.84 -9.39 4.50
CA ALA A 208 33.83 -8.37 4.77
C ALA A 208 32.46 -8.99 5.01
N LEU A 209 31.67 -8.34 5.88
CA LEU A 209 30.28 -8.68 6.17
C LEU A 209 29.37 -7.53 5.75
N LEU A 210 28.40 -7.84 4.90
CA LEU A 210 27.25 -7.00 4.59
C LEU A 210 26.04 -7.50 5.38
N CYS A 211 25.39 -6.62 6.14
CA CYS A 211 24.24 -6.98 6.97
C CYS A 211 23.24 -5.83 7.12
N SER A 212 21.95 -6.18 7.26
CA SER A 212 20.84 -5.23 7.48
C SER A 212 20.53 -4.93 8.94
N ASP A 213 20.99 -5.77 9.86
CA ASP A 213 20.76 -5.62 11.28
C ASP A 213 22.04 -5.22 12.01
N HIS A 214 22.06 -3.99 12.53
CA HIS A 214 23.16 -3.50 13.35
C HIS A 214 23.32 -4.32 14.64
N SER A 215 22.26 -4.96 15.15
CA SER A 215 22.27 -5.77 16.36
C SER A 215 23.03 -7.10 16.19
N LYS A 216 23.06 -7.65 14.95
CA LYS A 216 23.89 -8.82 14.59
C LYS A 216 25.40 -8.50 14.74
N ILE A 217 25.79 -7.22 14.84
CA ILE A 217 27.17 -6.78 15.16
C ILE A 217 27.42 -6.90 16.66
N SER A 218 27.82 -8.10 17.10
CA SER A 218 28.30 -8.23 18.48
C SER A 218 29.63 -7.46 18.69
N LYS A 219 29.88 -6.99 19.93
CA LYS A 219 31.20 -6.47 20.34
C LYS A 219 32.35 -7.45 20.02
N LYS A 220 32.07 -8.76 19.89
CA LYS A 220 33.05 -9.80 19.51
C LYS A 220 33.41 -9.78 18.02
N VAL A 221 32.48 -9.44 17.13
CA VAL A 221 32.75 -9.27 15.68
C VAL A 221 33.70 -8.10 15.46
N ARG A 222 33.43 -6.95 16.11
CA ARG A 222 34.32 -5.77 16.08
C ARG A 222 35.75 -6.07 16.55
N ARG A 223 35.92 -6.95 17.54
CA ARG A 223 37.23 -7.35 18.06
C ARG A 223 38.03 -8.26 17.13
N LYS A 224 37.38 -8.94 16.19
CA LYS A 224 38.00 -9.88 15.26
C LYS A 224 38.41 -9.26 13.91
N LYS A 225 38.52 -7.93 13.80
CA LYS A 225 38.98 -7.22 12.58
C LYS A 225 38.23 -7.53 11.27
N LEU A 226 37.02 -8.10 11.34
CA LEU A 226 36.16 -8.29 10.17
C LEU A 226 35.63 -6.93 9.69
N ALA A 227 35.77 -6.62 8.40
CA ALA A 227 35.22 -5.39 7.84
C ALA A 227 33.69 -5.47 7.81
N PHE A 228 33.02 -4.40 8.19
CA PHE A 228 31.56 -4.38 8.30
C PHE A 228 30.96 -3.26 7.46
N TYR A 229 29.94 -3.61 6.68
CA TYR A 229 29.17 -2.70 5.86
C TYR A 229 27.70 -2.83 6.22
N TYR A 230 27.14 -1.76 6.77
CA TYR A 230 25.74 -1.71 7.14
C TYR A 230 24.88 -1.36 5.94
N TYR A 231 23.87 -2.19 5.66
CA TYR A 231 22.83 -1.86 4.69
C TYR A 231 21.52 -1.65 5.43
N LYS A 232 21.18 -0.41 5.74
CA LYS A 232 19.96 -0.12 6.50
C LYS A 232 18.71 -0.70 5.84
N ASN A 233 17.84 -1.33 6.63
CA ASN A 233 16.57 -1.87 6.13
C ASN A 233 15.68 -0.73 5.59
N ILE A 234 15.14 -0.91 4.38
CA ILE A 234 14.30 0.07 3.68
C ILE A 234 13.04 0.44 4.47
N ASN A 235 12.49 -0.52 5.20
CA ASN A 235 11.29 -0.34 6.00
C ASN A 235 11.58 0.53 7.23
N GLU A 236 12.76 0.36 7.86
CA GLU A 236 13.20 1.28 8.91
C GLU A 236 13.43 2.70 8.40
N ILE A 237 13.79 2.86 7.13
CA ILE A 237 13.95 4.17 6.51
C ILE A 237 12.58 4.82 6.29
N GLY A 238 11.64 4.10 5.68
CA GLY A 238 10.37 4.66 5.20
C GLY A 238 9.24 4.68 6.23
N TYR A 239 9.13 3.71 7.15
CA TYR A 239 7.98 3.58 8.06
C TYR A 239 7.70 4.84 8.89
N ARG A 240 8.73 5.63 9.21
CA ARG A 240 8.57 6.90 9.94
C ARG A 240 7.80 7.99 9.18
N TYR A 241 7.67 7.85 7.85
CA TYR A 241 6.97 8.80 6.98
C TYR A 241 5.57 8.32 6.57
N ARG A 242 5.32 7.01 6.64
CA ARG A 242 4.06 6.43 6.20
C ARG A 242 2.93 6.71 7.19
N VAL A 243 1.71 6.81 6.68
CA VAL A 243 0.50 6.88 7.50
C VAL A 243 0.07 5.47 7.90
N LEU A 244 -0.56 5.33 9.07
CA LEU A 244 -1.23 4.08 9.42
C LEU A 244 -2.56 3.98 8.66
N LEU A 245 -2.86 2.80 8.13
CA LEU A 245 -4.13 2.49 7.50
C LEU A 245 -4.97 1.63 8.44
N GLU A 246 -6.29 1.53 8.21
CA GLU A 246 -7.18 0.71 9.02
C GLU A 246 -6.97 -0.79 8.79
N SER A 247 -6.70 -1.20 7.55
CA SER A 247 -6.40 -2.59 7.24
C SER A 247 -4.90 -2.87 7.41
N PRO A 248 -4.48 -3.73 8.37
CA PRO A 248 -3.06 -4.04 8.56
C PRO A 248 -2.44 -4.77 7.37
N LEU A 249 -3.26 -5.47 6.58
CA LEU A 249 -2.82 -6.11 5.34
C LEU A 249 -2.52 -5.07 4.25
N ILE A 250 -3.49 -4.19 3.96
CA ILE A 250 -3.33 -3.12 2.95
C ILE A 250 -2.21 -2.18 3.37
N GLN A 251 -2.11 -1.87 4.66
CA GLN A 251 -1.01 -1.08 5.22
C GLN A 251 0.35 -1.68 4.88
N ASN A 252 0.52 -2.99 5.09
CA ASN A 252 1.81 -3.64 4.85
C ASN A 252 2.15 -3.65 3.36
N ALA A 253 1.19 -3.99 2.50
CA ALA A 253 1.34 -3.91 1.05
C ALA A 253 1.76 -2.50 0.61
N TYR A 254 1.00 -1.48 1.02
CA TYR A 254 1.23 -0.08 0.70
C TYR A 254 2.59 0.41 1.20
N HIS A 255 2.94 0.16 2.48
CA HIS A 255 4.22 0.60 3.04
C HIS A 255 5.40 -0.09 2.38
N SER A 256 5.37 -1.41 2.26
CA SER A 256 6.47 -2.18 1.69
C SER A 256 6.69 -1.83 0.23
N LEU A 257 5.61 -1.68 -0.55
CA LEU A 257 5.71 -1.33 -1.97
C LEU A 257 6.35 0.05 -2.15
N ILE A 258 5.93 1.06 -1.38
CA ILE A 258 6.53 2.39 -1.43
C ILE A 258 7.98 2.38 -0.94
N ASN A 259 8.23 1.72 0.19
CA ASN A 259 9.58 1.70 0.76
C ASN A 259 10.55 0.98 -0.18
N PHE A 260 10.11 -0.11 -0.83
CA PHE A 260 10.89 -0.79 -1.84
C PHE A 260 11.14 0.13 -3.03
N HIS A 261 10.09 0.78 -3.55
CA HIS A 261 10.22 1.66 -4.71
C HIS A 261 11.17 2.85 -4.47
N LEU A 262 11.06 3.51 -3.31
CA LEU A 262 11.81 4.74 -2.99
C LEU A 262 13.20 4.49 -2.37
N HIS A 263 13.38 3.39 -1.64
CA HIS A 263 14.60 3.12 -0.87
C HIS A 263 15.41 1.92 -1.37
N ASN A 264 15.11 1.43 -2.58
CA ASN A 264 15.88 0.34 -3.20
C ASN A 264 17.37 0.68 -3.37
N GLY A 265 17.75 1.97 -3.34
CA GLY A 265 19.13 2.43 -3.39
C GLY A 265 19.72 2.55 -4.80
N VAL A 266 18.93 2.25 -5.83
CA VAL A 266 19.32 2.36 -7.25
C VAL A 266 18.63 3.55 -7.90
N ASN A 267 17.35 3.76 -7.59
CA ASN A 267 16.55 4.81 -8.20
C ASN A 267 16.36 5.99 -7.25
N SER A 268 16.18 7.17 -7.84
CA SER A 268 15.80 8.41 -7.16
C SER A 268 14.77 9.14 -8.00
N TYR A 269 13.79 9.75 -7.36
CA TYR A 269 12.64 10.36 -8.05
C TYR A 269 12.47 11.82 -7.66
N THR A 270 11.76 12.57 -8.52
CA THR A 270 11.37 13.95 -8.21
C THR A 270 10.31 13.96 -7.12
N PHE A 271 10.24 15.07 -6.38
CA PHE A 271 9.25 15.23 -5.32
C PHE A 271 7.81 15.18 -5.85
N ALA A 272 7.55 15.74 -7.04
CA ALA A 272 6.27 15.61 -7.74
C ALA A 272 5.90 14.14 -8.05
N TYR A 273 6.85 13.33 -8.52
CA TYR A 273 6.62 11.91 -8.77
C TYR A 273 6.30 11.17 -7.47
N GLU A 274 7.10 11.38 -6.42
CA GLU A 274 6.85 10.74 -5.13
C GLU A 274 5.51 11.15 -4.53
N PHE A 275 5.08 12.39 -4.73
CA PHE A 275 3.75 12.83 -4.31
C PHE A 275 2.66 11.99 -4.97
N GLY A 276 2.74 11.79 -6.29
CA GLY A 276 1.80 10.94 -7.02
C GLY A 276 1.83 9.49 -6.53
N TYR A 277 3.03 8.93 -6.40
CA TYR A 277 3.24 7.54 -5.99
C TYR A 277 2.77 7.23 -4.57
N ILE A 278 3.03 8.13 -3.62
CA ILE A 278 2.71 7.95 -2.20
C ILE A 278 1.26 8.28 -1.91
N TYR A 279 0.75 9.41 -2.41
CA TYR A 279 -0.55 9.94 -1.98
C TYR A 279 -1.67 9.68 -2.99
N GLY A 280 -1.37 9.74 -4.29
CA GLY A 280 -2.38 9.57 -5.34
C GLY A 280 -2.64 8.12 -5.70
N GLY A 281 -1.59 7.30 -5.79
CA GLY A 281 -1.66 5.92 -6.27
C GLY A 281 -2.71 5.07 -5.54
N ILE A 282 -2.60 4.94 -4.21
CA ILE A 282 -3.55 4.13 -3.43
C ILE A 282 -4.97 4.71 -3.42
N LEU A 283 -5.10 6.04 -3.48
CA LEU A 283 -6.39 6.72 -3.53
C LEU A 283 -7.16 6.35 -4.80
N LEU A 284 -6.51 6.54 -5.97
CA LEU A 284 -7.13 6.30 -7.27
C LEU A 284 -7.31 4.80 -7.52
N LEU A 285 -6.37 3.96 -7.07
CA LEU A 285 -6.52 2.50 -7.15
C LEU A 285 -7.68 1.98 -6.30
N GLY A 286 -7.82 2.48 -5.06
CA GLY A 286 -8.91 2.12 -4.17
C GLY A 286 -10.26 2.53 -4.76
N PHE A 287 -10.36 3.75 -5.28
CA PHE A 287 -11.56 4.22 -5.96
C PHE A 287 -11.89 3.40 -7.21
N CYS A 288 -10.93 3.14 -8.10
CA CYS A 288 -11.17 2.35 -9.31
C CYS A 288 -11.52 0.88 -8.97
N SER A 289 -10.94 0.31 -7.92
CA SER A 289 -11.30 -1.03 -7.42
C SER A 289 -12.72 -1.07 -6.87
N TYR A 290 -13.14 -0.01 -6.17
CA TYR A 290 -14.53 0.18 -5.73
C TYR A 290 -15.48 0.30 -6.94
N LEU A 291 -15.14 1.14 -7.92
CA LEU A 291 -15.92 1.27 -9.16
C LEU A 291 -16.10 -0.07 -9.87
N LYS A 292 -15.04 -0.89 -9.96
CA LYS A 292 -15.11 -2.20 -10.61
C LYS A 292 -16.08 -3.15 -9.90
N LYS A 293 -16.12 -3.12 -8.56
CA LYS A 293 -17.07 -3.90 -7.75
C LYS A 293 -18.51 -3.43 -7.92
N CYS A 294 -18.73 -2.11 -7.91
CA CYS A 294 -20.06 -1.54 -8.10
C CYS A 294 -20.59 -1.78 -9.50
N ALA A 295 -19.76 -1.53 -10.52
CA ALA A 295 -20.16 -1.64 -11.91
C ALA A 295 -20.35 -3.08 -12.37
N ASN A 296 -19.63 -4.05 -11.79
CA ASN A 296 -19.78 -5.46 -12.11
C ASN A 296 -19.79 -5.75 -13.64
N ASN A 297 -18.77 -5.22 -14.34
CA ASN A 297 -18.60 -5.26 -15.80
C ASN A 297 -19.59 -4.43 -16.64
N GLU A 298 -20.51 -3.70 -16.02
CA GLU A 298 -21.34 -2.69 -16.70
C GLU A 298 -20.50 -1.48 -17.14
N LEU A 299 -21.01 -0.71 -18.09
CA LEU A 299 -20.29 0.43 -18.65
C LEU A 299 -20.22 1.60 -17.67
N VAL A 300 -19.00 2.09 -17.45
CA VAL A 300 -18.72 3.27 -16.61
C VAL A 300 -18.36 4.47 -17.49
N PHE A 301 -19.04 5.59 -17.30
CA PHE A 301 -18.73 6.85 -17.94
C PHE A 301 -17.88 7.74 -17.03
N PHE A 302 -16.73 8.14 -17.56
CA PHE A 302 -15.85 9.13 -16.96
C PHE A 302 -16.07 10.47 -17.65
N THR A 303 -16.31 11.53 -16.88
CA THR A 303 -16.45 12.87 -17.46
C THR A 303 -15.08 13.46 -17.80
N SER A 304 -14.94 13.96 -19.04
CA SER A 304 -13.65 14.23 -19.69
C SER A 304 -12.75 15.23 -18.98
N ASP A 305 -13.32 16.17 -18.24
CA ASP A 305 -12.53 17.26 -17.68
C ASP A 305 -11.63 16.81 -16.52
N LYS A 306 -11.88 15.67 -15.84
CA LYS A 306 -10.94 15.14 -14.80
C LYS A 306 -10.91 13.61 -14.69
N GLY A 307 -11.49 12.92 -15.68
CA GLY A 307 -11.71 11.48 -15.66
C GLY A 307 -10.65 10.66 -16.37
N VAL A 308 -9.73 11.27 -17.11
CA VAL A 308 -8.80 10.55 -18.01
C VAL A 308 -7.86 9.63 -17.23
N LEU A 309 -7.26 10.11 -16.13
CA LEU A 309 -6.37 9.29 -15.31
C LEU A 309 -7.11 8.11 -14.66
N LEU A 310 -8.32 8.35 -14.17
CA LEU A 310 -9.18 7.30 -13.62
C LEU A 310 -9.56 6.28 -14.70
N HIS A 311 -9.87 6.73 -15.91
CA HIS A 311 -10.15 5.87 -17.04
C HIS A 311 -8.95 4.98 -17.40
N LYS A 312 -7.73 5.54 -17.45
CA LYS A 312 -6.50 4.75 -17.65
C LYS A 312 -6.35 3.65 -16.60
N ILE A 313 -6.45 3.99 -15.32
CA ILE A 313 -6.32 3.01 -14.24
C ILE A 313 -7.43 1.96 -14.31
N TYR A 314 -8.67 2.39 -14.55
CA TYR A 314 -9.83 1.50 -14.58
C TYR A 314 -9.86 0.58 -15.80
N CYS A 315 -9.67 1.11 -17.00
CA CYS A 315 -9.77 0.38 -18.25
C CYS A 315 -8.48 -0.34 -18.63
N GLU A 316 -7.34 0.34 -18.55
CA GLU A 316 -6.07 -0.22 -19.02
C GLU A 316 -5.45 -1.14 -17.98
N LEU A 317 -5.43 -0.74 -16.70
CA LEU A 317 -4.77 -1.53 -15.65
C LEU A 317 -5.71 -2.55 -14.98
N LEU A 318 -6.95 -2.16 -14.70
CA LEU A 318 -7.94 -3.03 -14.05
C LEU A 318 -8.87 -3.75 -15.04
N HIS A 319 -8.72 -3.54 -16.35
CA HIS A 319 -9.54 -4.18 -17.39
C HIS A 319 -11.06 -3.99 -17.20
N GLY A 320 -11.46 -2.82 -16.68
CA GLY A 320 -12.84 -2.41 -16.55
C GLY A 320 -13.43 -1.91 -17.88
N ASN A 321 -14.75 -1.97 -18.00
CA ASN A 321 -15.45 -1.47 -19.19
C ASN A 321 -15.84 0.00 -18.97
N GLY A 322 -15.07 0.92 -19.53
CA GLY A 322 -15.25 2.34 -19.30
C GLY A 322 -15.05 3.19 -20.55
N LEU A 323 -15.80 4.29 -20.63
CA LEU A 323 -15.75 5.23 -21.73
C LEU A 323 -15.60 6.65 -21.17
N ILE A 324 -14.71 7.42 -21.77
CA ILE A 324 -14.62 8.86 -21.48
C ILE A 324 -15.70 9.55 -22.30
N ILE A 325 -16.60 10.25 -21.62
CA ILE A 325 -17.53 11.15 -22.29
C ILE A 325 -16.92 12.55 -22.30
N PRO A 326 -16.72 13.14 -23.48
CA PRO A 326 -16.38 14.55 -23.64
C PRO A 326 -17.53 15.41 -23.07
N TYR A 327 -17.44 15.72 -21.77
CA TYR A 327 -18.45 16.42 -20.98
C TYR A 327 -17.77 17.54 -20.18
N SER A 328 -18.08 18.79 -20.54
CA SER A 328 -17.64 19.98 -19.82
C SER A 328 -18.80 20.67 -19.11
N SER A 329 -18.49 21.42 -18.06
CA SER A 329 -19.46 22.30 -17.37
C SER A 329 -20.08 23.36 -18.30
N THR A 330 -19.40 23.72 -19.38
CA THR A 330 -19.93 24.58 -20.46
C THR A 330 -20.97 23.88 -21.33
N VAL A 331 -20.86 22.57 -21.53
CA VAL A 331 -21.88 21.73 -22.19
C VAL A 331 -23.06 21.49 -21.25
N GLU A 332 -22.81 21.27 -19.95
CA GLU A 332 -23.84 21.14 -18.92
C GLU A 332 -24.79 22.35 -18.87
N LEU A 333 -24.24 23.57 -18.87
CA LEU A 333 -25.03 24.80 -18.87
C LEU A 333 -25.85 25.00 -20.15
N LYS A 334 -25.42 24.43 -21.28
CA LYS A 334 -26.17 24.47 -22.55
C LYS A 334 -27.28 23.41 -22.56
N ILE A 335 -27.03 22.21 -22.03
CA ILE A 335 -28.00 21.12 -21.93
C ILE A 335 -29.09 21.46 -20.90
N LEU A 336 -28.73 21.97 -19.71
CA LEU A 336 -29.67 22.33 -18.65
C LEU A 336 -30.63 23.47 -19.04
N LYS A 337 -30.25 24.33 -19.99
CA LYS A 337 -31.11 25.42 -20.51
C LYS A 337 -32.06 24.94 -21.60
N ASP A 338 -31.89 23.73 -22.11
CA ASP A 338 -32.61 23.17 -23.24
C ASP A 338 -33.44 21.97 -22.77
N GLU A 339 -34.49 22.25 -22.00
CA GLU A 339 -35.38 21.25 -21.37
C GLU A 339 -36.00 20.25 -22.37
N ASN A 340 -35.96 20.57 -23.67
CA ASN A 340 -36.52 19.75 -24.76
C ASN A 340 -35.45 19.09 -25.66
N ALA A 341 -34.15 19.19 -25.34
CA ALA A 341 -33.05 18.67 -26.16
C ALA A 341 -33.13 19.08 -27.66
N THR A 342 -33.49 20.34 -27.92
CA THR A 342 -33.80 20.84 -29.27
C THR A 342 -32.58 21.36 -30.05
N THR A 343 -31.47 21.60 -29.37
CA THR A 343 -30.22 22.06 -30.02
C THR A 343 -29.44 20.92 -30.68
N SER A 344 -28.75 21.22 -31.79
CA SER A 344 -28.01 20.24 -32.60
C SER A 344 -26.97 19.42 -31.81
N ASN A 345 -26.35 20.03 -30.79
CA ASN A 345 -25.32 19.39 -29.97
C ASN A 345 -25.86 18.28 -29.07
N SER A 346 -27.01 18.51 -28.46
CA SER A 346 -27.69 17.51 -27.62
C SER A 346 -28.09 16.31 -28.47
N LYS A 347 -28.70 16.56 -29.63
CA LYS A 347 -29.12 15.52 -30.58
C LYS A 347 -27.95 14.72 -31.14
N ALA A 348 -26.82 15.36 -31.43
CA ALA A 348 -25.60 14.72 -31.88
C ALA A 348 -25.03 13.72 -30.86
N LEU A 349 -24.94 14.15 -29.60
CA LEU A 349 -24.48 13.30 -28.51
C LEU A 349 -25.43 12.11 -28.30
N ILE A 350 -26.75 12.31 -28.43
CA ILE A 350 -27.76 11.23 -28.40
C ILE A 350 -27.53 10.24 -29.54
N GLU A 351 -27.41 10.71 -30.79
CA GLU A 351 -27.19 9.82 -31.94
C GLU A 351 -25.89 9.03 -31.82
N TRP A 352 -24.84 9.63 -31.24
CA TRP A 352 -23.57 8.97 -30.96
C TRP A 352 -23.66 7.95 -29.80
N LEU A 353 -24.33 8.29 -28.70
CA LEU A 353 -24.44 7.42 -27.50
C LEU A 353 -25.49 6.31 -27.67
N ASN A 354 -26.58 6.54 -28.40
CA ASN A 354 -27.67 5.59 -28.59
C ASN A 354 -27.25 4.16 -28.98
N PRO A 355 -26.36 3.94 -29.97
CA PRO A 355 -25.92 2.59 -30.30
C PRO A 355 -25.09 1.93 -29.18
N LEU A 356 -24.38 2.72 -28.37
CA LEU A 356 -23.61 2.24 -27.22
C LEU A 356 -24.53 1.85 -26.06
N ILE A 357 -25.54 2.69 -25.78
CA ILE A 357 -26.45 2.54 -24.63
C ILE A 357 -27.51 1.45 -24.87
N LYS A 358 -27.96 1.22 -26.11
CA LYS A 358 -29.01 0.22 -26.43
C LYS A 358 -28.72 -1.21 -25.97
N LYS A 359 -27.47 -1.53 -25.63
CA LYS A 359 -27.05 -2.87 -25.16
C LYS A 359 -26.90 -2.96 -23.64
N ILE A 360 -27.15 -1.87 -22.90
CA ILE A 360 -26.74 -1.70 -21.51
C ILE A 360 -27.97 -1.42 -20.64
N LYS A 361 -28.14 -2.19 -19.55
CA LYS A 361 -29.28 -2.05 -18.61
C LYS A 361 -29.04 -1.03 -17.50
N ARG A 362 -27.76 -0.78 -17.19
CA ARG A 362 -27.34 0.14 -16.15
C ARG A 362 -26.04 0.84 -16.52
N VAL A 363 -25.99 2.13 -16.20
CA VAL A 363 -24.86 3.00 -16.48
C VAL A 363 -24.37 3.59 -15.16
N TYR A 364 -23.04 3.67 -15.00
CA TYR A 364 -22.43 4.41 -13.90
C TYR A 364 -21.78 5.68 -14.41
N ILE A 365 -22.08 6.81 -13.78
CA ILE A 365 -21.44 8.09 -14.09
C ILE A 365 -20.49 8.44 -12.96
N VAL A 366 -19.23 8.69 -13.28
CA VAL A 366 -18.23 9.13 -12.31
C VAL A 366 -18.18 10.66 -12.28
N ASP A 367 -18.59 11.22 -11.13
CA ASP A 367 -18.39 12.62 -10.81
C ASP A 367 -17.04 12.83 -10.12
N THR A 368 -16.13 13.51 -10.81
CA THR A 368 -14.78 13.82 -10.35
C THR A 368 -14.67 15.20 -9.70
N SER A 369 -15.79 15.94 -9.59
CA SER A 369 -15.82 17.23 -8.92
C SER A 369 -15.79 17.07 -7.40
N PHE A 370 -15.13 18.01 -6.71
CA PHE A 370 -15.07 18.02 -5.25
C PHE A 370 -16.45 18.18 -4.60
N ASN A 371 -17.36 18.91 -5.23
CA ASN A 371 -18.72 19.09 -4.69
C ASN A 371 -19.68 17.97 -5.11
N GLY A 372 -19.24 17.02 -5.95
CA GLY A 372 -20.09 15.93 -6.44
C GLY A 372 -21.33 16.38 -7.20
N ASN A 373 -21.28 17.56 -7.82
CA ASN A 373 -22.41 18.15 -8.57
C ASN A 373 -22.09 18.33 -10.06
N GLY A 374 -20.86 18.01 -10.49
CA GLY A 374 -20.39 18.23 -11.86
C GLY A 374 -21.02 17.31 -12.90
N THR A 375 -21.82 16.32 -12.49
CA THR A 375 -22.48 15.39 -13.40
C THR A 375 -23.99 15.25 -13.19
N GLU A 376 -24.60 16.07 -12.33
CA GLU A 376 -26.05 16.03 -12.09
C GLU A 376 -26.84 16.43 -13.34
N GLY A 377 -26.37 17.40 -14.14
CA GLY A 377 -27.00 17.74 -15.41
C GLY A 377 -26.97 16.58 -16.40
N PHE A 378 -25.84 15.85 -16.47
CA PHE A 378 -25.68 14.71 -17.36
C PHE A 378 -26.58 13.53 -16.94
N LYS A 379 -26.64 13.25 -15.64
CA LYS A 379 -27.52 12.23 -15.07
C LYS A 379 -28.99 12.54 -15.34
N ARG A 380 -29.41 13.79 -15.10
CA ARG A 380 -30.77 14.25 -15.41
C ARG A 380 -31.07 14.09 -16.89
N TRP A 381 -30.16 14.49 -17.77
CA TRP A 381 -30.32 14.31 -19.20
C TRP A 381 -30.45 12.84 -19.61
N LEU A 382 -29.58 11.96 -19.11
CA LEU A 382 -29.67 10.51 -19.38
C LEU A 382 -31.01 9.92 -18.92
N SER A 383 -31.57 10.39 -17.80
CA SER A 383 -32.89 9.96 -17.31
C SER A 383 -34.05 10.38 -18.21
N ILE A 384 -33.88 11.46 -18.99
CA ILE A 384 -34.87 11.93 -19.96
C ILE A 384 -34.75 11.14 -21.28
N CYS A 385 -33.54 10.73 -21.65
CA CYS A 385 -33.26 10.16 -22.97
C CYS A 385 -33.49 8.65 -23.11
N GLY A 386 -33.74 7.88 -22.04
CA GLY A 386 -34.06 6.46 -22.20
C GLY A 386 -34.40 5.66 -20.96
N GLU A 387 -34.78 4.40 -21.19
CA GLU A 387 -35.22 3.44 -20.16
C GLU A 387 -34.05 2.63 -19.59
N PHE A 388 -33.10 3.28 -18.93
CA PHE A 388 -31.99 2.59 -18.26
C PHE A 388 -31.75 3.13 -16.85
N SER A 389 -31.26 2.26 -15.96
CA SER A 389 -30.92 2.67 -14.60
C SER A 389 -29.59 3.44 -14.58
N CYS A 390 -29.57 4.64 -14.02
CA CYS A 390 -28.38 5.49 -13.99
C CYS A 390 -27.94 5.74 -12.55
N ASN A 391 -26.74 5.26 -12.21
CA ASN A 391 -26.13 5.47 -10.90
C ASN A 391 -24.98 6.47 -11.01
N GLN A 392 -25.10 7.59 -10.30
CA GLN A 392 -23.99 8.53 -10.18
C GLN A 392 -23.13 8.12 -9.00
N ILE A 393 -21.83 7.96 -9.24
CA ILE A 393 -20.83 7.70 -8.22
C ILE A 393 -19.97 8.96 -8.10
N LYS A 394 -19.92 9.52 -6.90
CA LYS A 394 -19.20 10.75 -6.62
C LYS A 394 -17.85 10.44 -5.98
N PHE A 395 -16.77 10.87 -6.61
CA PHE A 395 -15.41 10.71 -6.11
C PHE A 395 -15.24 11.39 -4.75
N ALA A 396 -15.78 12.60 -4.60
CA ALA A 396 -15.67 13.36 -3.36
C ALA A 396 -16.38 12.68 -2.18
N GLU A 397 -17.55 12.08 -2.40
CA GLU A 397 -18.29 11.34 -1.37
C GLU A 397 -17.53 10.07 -0.97
N TYR A 398 -16.92 9.35 -1.92
CA TYR A 398 -16.04 8.21 -1.59
C TYR A 398 -14.87 8.62 -0.70
N CYS A 399 -14.31 9.81 -0.92
CA CYS A 399 -13.10 10.25 -0.25
C CYS A 399 -13.31 10.81 1.17
N ASN A 400 -14.56 11.04 1.62
CA ASN A 400 -14.88 11.61 2.93
C ASN A 400 -14.00 12.82 3.32
N PHE A 401 -13.70 13.70 2.37
CA PHE A 401 -12.77 14.81 2.63
C PHE A 401 -13.29 15.73 3.74
N PRO A 402 -12.42 16.15 4.69
CA PRO A 402 -12.84 17.01 5.79
C PRO A 402 -13.30 18.39 5.27
N MET A 403 -14.52 18.77 5.64
CA MET A 403 -15.15 20.05 5.25
C MET A 403 -14.40 21.28 5.76
N SER A 404 -13.53 21.15 6.76
CA SER A 404 -12.75 22.27 7.30
C SER A 404 -11.70 22.83 6.33
N ASN A 405 -11.31 22.07 5.29
CA ASN A 405 -10.21 22.40 4.37
C ASN A 405 -10.64 22.32 2.89
N GLN A 406 -11.87 22.69 2.55
CA GLN A 406 -12.41 22.57 1.19
C GLN A 406 -11.47 23.10 0.09
N SER A 407 -10.81 24.24 0.31
CA SER A 407 -9.88 24.81 -0.68
C SER A 407 -8.67 23.89 -0.94
N LEU A 408 -8.05 23.34 0.11
CA LEU A 408 -6.93 22.40 -0.01
C LEU A 408 -7.37 21.07 -0.61
N CYS A 409 -8.55 20.58 -0.25
CA CYS A 409 -9.12 19.38 -0.86
C CYS A 409 -9.35 19.57 -2.36
N GLN A 410 -9.91 20.71 -2.76
CA GLN A 410 -10.06 21.08 -4.18
C GLN A 410 -8.71 21.09 -4.90
N ILE A 411 -7.68 21.71 -4.32
CA ILE A 411 -6.32 21.74 -4.89
C ILE A 411 -5.76 20.33 -5.03
N ALA A 412 -5.91 19.48 -4.01
CA ALA A 412 -5.45 18.11 -4.06
C ALA A 412 -6.16 17.30 -5.15
N THR A 413 -7.50 17.40 -5.22
CA THR A 413 -8.29 16.77 -6.28
C THR A 413 -7.85 17.26 -7.67
N ASP A 414 -7.60 18.56 -7.83
CA ASP A 414 -7.16 19.14 -9.10
C ASP A 414 -5.76 18.67 -9.52
N LEU A 415 -4.83 18.53 -8.56
CA LEU A 415 -3.49 18.00 -8.83
C LEU A 415 -3.51 16.51 -9.19
N LEU A 416 -4.40 15.73 -8.57
CA LEU A 416 -4.46 14.28 -8.74
C LEU A 416 -5.28 13.86 -9.97
N LEU A 417 -6.42 14.49 -10.22
CA LEU A 417 -7.33 14.10 -11.29
C LEU A 417 -7.15 14.91 -12.58
N GLN A 418 -6.53 16.09 -12.46
CA GLN A 418 -6.17 17.02 -13.53
C GLN A 418 -7.29 17.41 -14.50
N LYS A 419 -7.01 18.42 -15.32
CA LYS A 419 -7.85 18.76 -16.47
C LYS A 419 -7.09 18.50 -17.75
N ASP A 420 -7.38 17.39 -18.39
CA ASP A 420 -6.70 17.02 -19.63
C ASP A 420 -7.16 17.90 -20.79
N LEU A 421 -6.16 18.23 -21.61
CA LEU A 421 -6.01 19.12 -22.76
C LEU A 421 -7.21 19.63 -23.55
N PHE A 422 -8.42 19.08 -23.50
CA PHE A 422 -9.49 19.38 -24.46
C PHE A 422 -10.77 19.87 -23.77
N GLU A 423 -11.20 21.08 -24.11
CA GLU A 423 -12.56 21.55 -23.82
C GLU A 423 -13.45 21.31 -25.05
N VAL A 424 -14.57 20.64 -24.84
CA VAL A 424 -15.58 20.39 -25.87
C VAL A 424 -16.31 21.68 -26.18
N LYS A 425 -16.20 22.16 -27.42
CA LYS A 425 -16.91 23.37 -27.86
C LYS A 425 -18.32 23.07 -28.36
N GLY A 426 -18.52 21.92 -29.01
CA GLY A 426 -19.79 21.48 -29.57
C GLY A 426 -19.66 20.29 -30.52
N PHE A 427 -20.75 19.99 -31.22
CA PHE A 427 -20.84 18.97 -32.27
C PHE A 427 -21.25 19.64 -33.58
N ASN A 428 -20.42 19.54 -34.61
CA ASN A 428 -20.73 20.08 -35.94
C ASN A 428 -21.36 19.00 -36.82
N LYS A 429 -22.51 19.29 -37.42
CA LYS A 429 -23.19 18.33 -38.30
C LYS A 429 -22.44 18.20 -39.62
N ASN A 430 -21.99 16.99 -39.95
CA ASN A 430 -21.31 16.67 -41.19
C ASN A 430 -22.27 15.88 -42.12
N SER A 431 -22.52 16.42 -43.31
CA SER A 431 -23.65 16.04 -44.19
C SER A 431 -23.62 14.58 -44.68
N GLU A 432 -22.48 13.89 -44.57
CA GLU A 432 -22.33 12.51 -45.07
C GLU A 432 -22.02 11.47 -43.98
N LYS A 433 -21.63 11.88 -42.76
CA LYS A 433 -21.11 10.97 -41.72
C LYS A 433 -21.68 11.17 -40.30
N GLY A 434 -22.61 12.10 -40.09
CA GLY A 434 -23.23 12.34 -38.78
C GLY A 434 -22.76 13.64 -38.15
N TYR A 435 -22.18 13.62 -36.95
CA TYR A 435 -21.67 14.80 -36.26
C TYR A 435 -20.19 14.65 -35.90
N ASP A 436 -19.41 15.71 -36.13
CA ASP A 436 -18.01 15.84 -35.75
C ASP A 436 -17.89 16.52 -34.38
N LEU A 437 -17.10 15.95 -33.48
CA LEU A 437 -16.81 16.53 -32.16
C LEU A 437 -15.80 17.67 -32.29
N GLU A 438 -16.16 18.89 -31.90
CA GLU A 438 -15.26 20.04 -31.89
C GLU A 438 -14.57 20.17 -30.53
N LEU A 439 -13.26 19.90 -30.51
CA LEU A 439 -12.41 20.02 -29.33
C LEU A 439 -11.55 21.27 -29.44
N SER A 440 -11.32 21.94 -28.30
CA SER A 440 -10.34 23.02 -28.19
C SER A 440 -9.26 22.69 -27.18
N ILE A 441 -8.01 22.90 -27.58
CA ILE A 441 -6.87 22.63 -26.71
C ILE A 441 -6.78 23.74 -25.64
N GLN A 442 -6.90 23.38 -24.37
CA GLN A 442 -6.60 24.31 -23.27
C GLN A 442 -5.08 24.36 -23.02
N ASN A 443 -4.43 25.43 -23.49
CA ASN A 443 -3.01 25.73 -23.21
C ASN A 443 -2.77 26.24 -21.76
N LYS A 444 -3.57 25.81 -20.77
CA LYS A 444 -3.49 26.29 -19.37
C LYS A 444 -3.04 25.21 -18.38
N ILE A 445 -2.17 24.29 -18.79
CA ILE A 445 -1.48 23.44 -17.82
C ILE A 445 -0.42 24.31 -17.15
N LYS A 446 -0.74 24.82 -15.95
CA LYS A 446 0.10 25.78 -15.20
C LYS A 446 1.23 25.10 -14.41
N TYR A 447 1.38 23.78 -14.53
CA TYR A 447 2.12 22.95 -13.59
C TYR A 447 2.73 21.72 -14.28
N ASN A 448 3.99 21.33 -13.98
CA ASN A 448 4.62 20.09 -14.49
C ASN A 448 4.06 18.80 -13.84
N THR A 449 2.77 18.56 -14.05
CA THR A 449 1.99 17.51 -13.41
C THR A 449 2.21 16.10 -13.97
N LYS A 450 2.90 15.97 -15.11
CA LYS A 450 3.25 14.68 -15.72
C LYS A 450 4.00 13.75 -14.76
N ASN A 451 4.87 14.31 -13.92
CA ASN A 451 5.58 13.52 -12.91
C ASN A 451 4.62 12.96 -11.85
N ILE A 452 3.61 13.74 -11.43
CA ILE A 452 2.59 13.28 -10.48
C ILE A 452 1.81 12.10 -11.10
N GLU A 453 1.36 12.24 -12.35
CA GLU A 453 0.64 11.17 -13.05
C GLU A 453 1.50 9.92 -13.20
N ALA A 454 2.76 10.07 -13.60
CA ALA A 454 3.69 8.96 -13.72
C ALA A 454 3.82 8.23 -12.37
N GLY A 455 3.97 8.97 -11.27
CA GLY A 455 4.01 8.37 -9.93
C GLY A 455 2.74 7.61 -9.57
N ILE A 456 1.56 8.16 -9.88
CA ILE A 456 0.28 7.50 -9.65
C ILE A 456 0.19 6.20 -10.47
N LEU A 457 0.45 6.28 -11.77
CA LEU A 457 0.35 5.16 -12.70
C LEU A 457 1.34 4.05 -12.35
N ASP A 458 2.57 4.41 -11.97
CA ASP A 458 3.59 3.45 -11.56
C ASP A 458 3.21 2.78 -10.25
N PHE A 459 2.65 3.51 -9.27
CA PHE A 459 2.12 2.87 -8.06
C PHE A 459 1.00 1.88 -8.40
N CYS A 460 0.01 2.29 -9.20
CA CYS A 460 -1.11 1.42 -9.56
C CYS A 460 -0.64 0.18 -10.32
N SER A 461 0.27 0.36 -11.29
CA SER A 461 0.85 -0.72 -12.09
C SER A 461 1.65 -1.69 -11.22
N ASN A 462 2.50 -1.15 -10.34
CA ASN A 462 3.26 -1.98 -9.41
C ASN A 462 2.35 -2.73 -8.45
N TYR A 463 1.35 -2.08 -7.86
CA TYR A 463 0.41 -2.74 -6.94
C TYR A 463 -0.38 -3.85 -7.65
N ILE A 464 -0.91 -3.58 -8.85
CA ILE A 464 -1.67 -4.57 -9.61
C ILE A 464 -0.77 -5.76 -9.97
N LYS A 465 0.42 -5.50 -10.52
CA LYS A 465 1.37 -6.54 -10.89
C LYS A 465 1.75 -7.44 -9.70
N GLU A 466 1.99 -6.83 -8.54
CA GLU A 466 2.48 -7.54 -7.36
C GLU A 466 1.38 -8.34 -6.64
N PHE A 467 0.14 -7.86 -6.69
CA PHE A 467 -0.99 -8.47 -5.99
C PHE A 467 -2.04 -9.10 -6.92
N ASP A 468 -1.71 -9.30 -8.20
CA ASP A 468 -2.64 -9.89 -9.17
C ASP A 468 -3.12 -11.28 -8.71
N GLY A 469 -4.40 -11.58 -8.96
CA GLY A 469 -5.06 -12.78 -8.47
C GLY A 469 -5.34 -12.82 -6.95
N LEU A 470 -4.83 -11.86 -6.16
CA LEU A 470 -5.05 -11.79 -4.71
C LEU A 470 -6.15 -10.77 -4.38
N HIS A 471 -7.41 -11.13 -4.68
CA HIS A 471 -8.57 -10.22 -4.61
C HIS A 471 -8.71 -9.43 -3.30
N HIS A 472 -8.28 -9.99 -2.16
CA HIS A 472 -8.34 -9.37 -0.85
C HIS A 472 -7.43 -8.13 -0.71
N PHE A 473 -6.35 -8.02 -1.49
CA PHE A 473 -5.50 -6.82 -1.56
C PHE A 473 -6.15 -5.65 -2.33
N PHE A 474 -7.25 -5.89 -3.04
CA PHE A 474 -8.03 -4.85 -3.71
C PHE A 474 -9.28 -4.44 -2.90
N ASN A 475 -9.41 -4.92 -1.65
CA ASN A 475 -10.42 -4.46 -0.68
C ASN A 475 -9.95 -3.20 0.07
N ILE A 476 -9.48 -2.21 -0.67
CA ILE A 476 -9.05 -0.92 -0.12
C ILE A 476 -10.30 -0.12 0.24
N THR A 477 -10.46 0.21 1.53
CA THR A 477 -11.59 1.01 2.00
C THR A 477 -11.41 2.48 1.62
N GLY A 478 -12.49 3.28 1.65
CA GLY A 478 -12.37 4.74 1.47
C GLY A 478 -11.45 5.37 2.51
N GLU A 479 -11.48 4.89 3.75
CA GLU A 479 -10.59 5.37 4.82
C GLU A 479 -9.11 5.00 4.54
N ASP A 480 -8.82 3.77 4.13
CA ASP A 480 -7.46 3.34 3.75
C ASP A 480 -6.94 4.15 2.55
N ALA A 481 -7.77 4.34 1.53
CA ALA A 481 -7.44 5.07 0.30
C ALA A 481 -7.13 6.55 0.58
N THR A 482 -7.85 7.17 1.51
CA THR A 482 -7.79 8.63 1.78
C THR A 482 -6.83 9.00 2.89
N SER A 483 -6.53 8.09 3.81
CA SER A 483 -5.63 8.30 4.95
C SER A 483 -4.31 8.99 4.58
N PRO A 484 -3.58 8.59 3.51
CA PRO A 484 -2.34 9.25 3.12
C PRO A 484 -2.54 10.71 2.76
N LEU A 485 -3.58 11.01 1.97
CA LEU A 485 -3.89 12.35 1.51
C LEU A 485 -4.42 13.23 2.66
N ASN A 486 -5.29 12.68 3.52
CA ASN A 486 -5.80 13.39 4.70
C ASN A 486 -4.68 13.82 5.65
N LYS A 487 -3.68 12.95 5.86
CA LYS A 487 -2.47 13.30 6.63
C LYS A 487 -1.71 14.46 5.98
N LEU A 488 -1.66 14.51 4.64
CA LEU A 488 -1.01 15.59 3.92
C LEU A 488 -1.79 16.91 4.00
N LEU A 489 -3.12 16.86 3.88
CA LEU A 489 -4.02 18.01 3.97
C LEU A 489 -3.92 18.73 5.33
N SER A 490 -3.47 18.04 6.38
CA SER A 490 -3.15 18.66 7.68
C SER A 490 -1.95 19.62 7.65
N LYS A 491 -1.16 19.67 6.56
CA LYS A 491 0.07 20.47 6.44
C LYS A 491 0.12 21.30 5.14
N PRO A 492 -0.48 22.50 5.11
CA PRO A 492 -0.62 23.33 3.91
C PRO A 492 0.69 23.64 3.16
N LYS A 493 1.80 23.78 3.88
CA LYS A 493 3.14 24.08 3.31
C LYS A 493 3.60 23.09 2.25
N TYR A 494 3.09 21.86 2.28
CA TYR A 494 3.43 20.84 1.29
C TYR A 494 2.88 21.19 -0.10
N PHE A 495 1.68 21.77 -0.15
CA PHE A 495 1.06 22.22 -1.40
C PHE A 495 1.71 23.51 -1.93
N GLU A 496 2.22 24.38 -1.05
CA GLU A 496 3.01 25.54 -1.47
C GLU A 496 4.29 25.13 -2.18
N LYS A 497 5.01 24.12 -1.66
CA LYS A 497 6.20 23.57 -2.31
C LYS A 497 5.88 22.93 -3.65
N LEU A 498 4.85 22.08 -3.71
CA LEU A 498 4.38 21.47 -4.97
C LEU A 498 4.13 22.54 -6.03
N ARG A 499 3.44 23.63 -5.68
CA ARG A 499 3.22 24.75 -6.61
C ARG A 499 4.47 25.49 -7.04
N GLY A 500 5.55 25.44 -6.27
CA GLY A 500 6.82 26.09 -6.60
C GLY A 500 7.73 25.24 -7.49
N GLU A 501 7.54 23.91 -7.51
CA GLU A 501 8.26 22.97 -8.38
C GLU A 501 7.51 22.64 -9.69
N LEU A 502 6.21 22.92 -9.72
CA LEU A 502 5.33 22.76 -10.86
C LEU A 502 5.34 24.00 -11.75
#